data_AF-A0A965C4B7-F1
#
_entry.id   AF-A0A965C4B7-F1
#
_cell.length_a   1.000
_cell.length_b   1.000
_cell.length_c   1.000
_cell.angle_alpha   90.00
_cell.angle_beta   90.00
_cell.angle_gamma   90.00
#
_symmetry.space_group_name_H-M   'P 1'
#
loop_
_entity.id
_entity.type
_entity.pdbx_description
1 polymer ?
#
loop_
_entity_poly.entity_id
_entity_poly.type
_entity_poly.pdbx_seq_one_letter_code
_entity_poly.pdbx_strand_id
1 'polypeptide(L)'
;IRDFEATAWFGVQAPSRVPRPIIERLGAEIDVVTRDPAYIARIAELGGAPPALTPAGGTSPESFDAFIRSEITKWAEVVKVSGATVD
;
A
#
# COMPACT_ATOMS: atom_id res chain seq x y z
N ILE A 1 -6.80 16.13 13.61
CA ILE A 1 -7.75 15.38 12.75
C ILE A 1 -8.29 14.27 13.63
N ARG A 2 -9.60 14.27 13.92
CA ARG A 2 -10.19 13.25 14.80
C ARG A 2 -10.12 11.89 14.07
N ASP A 3 -9.82 10.82 14.80
CA ASP A 3 -9.73 9.45 14.26
C ASP A 3 -8.63 9.23 13.19
N PHE A 4 -7.57 10.04 13.23
CA PHE A 4 -6.42 9.88 12.34
C PHE A 4 -5.53 8.69 12.74
N GLU A 5 -5.19 7.84 11.77
CA GLU A 5 -4.15 6.81 11.94
C GLU A 5 -2.90 7.09 11.10
N ALA A 6 -1.74 6.83 11.72
CA ALA A 6 -0.43 6.88 11.09
C ALA A 6 0.20 5.49 11.08
N THR A 7 -0.32 4.62 10.20
CA THR A 7 0.24 3.29 9.97
C THR A 7 1.27 3.37 8.85
N ALA A 8 2.51 2.93 9.10
CA ALA A 8 3.51 2.79 8.05
C ALA A 8 3.14 1.63 7.11
N TRP A 9 3.30 1.84 5.80
CA TRP A 9 3.01 0.83 4.79
C TRP A 9 4.15 0.75 3.78
N PHE A 10 4.23 -0.40 3.12
CA PHE A 10 5.22 -0.68 2.08
C PHE A 10 4.51 -1.17 0.82
N GLY A 11 5.10 -0.91 -0.33
CA GLY A 11 4.60 -1.45 -1.59
C GLY A 11 5.59 -1.32 -2.72
N VAL A 12 5.24 -1.91 -3.85
CA VAL A 12 6.07 -1.97 -5.04
C VAL A 12 5.48 -1.05 -6.11
N GLN A 13 6.30 -0.16 -6.66
CA GLN A 13 5.92 0.72 -7.75
C GLN A 13 6.83 0.50 -8.96
N ALA A 14 6.27 0.74 -10.14
CA ALA A 14 6.99 0.63 -11.41
C ALA A 14 6.96 1.98 -12.15
N PRO A 15 7.89 2.24 -13.09
CA PRO A 15 7.85 3.44 -13.92
C PRO A 15 6.52 3.61 -14.65
N SER A 16 6.06 4.85 -14.81
CA SER A 16 4.73 5.17 -15.38
C SER A 16 4.51 4.69 -16.82
N ARG A 17 5.58 4.37 -17.56
CA ARG A 17 5.51 3.88 -18.95
C ARG A 17 5.50 2.37 -19.08
N VAL A 18 5.51 1.61 -17.99
CA VAL A 18 5.41 0.15 -18.06
C VAL A 18 4.03 -0.23 -18.62
N PRO A 19 3.96 -1.08 -19.68
CA PRO A 19 2.71 -1.54 -20.24
C PRO A 19 1.78 -2.19 -19.20
N ARG A 20 0.48 -1.90 -19.31
CA ARG A 20 -0.56 -2.42 -18.40
C ARG A 20 -0.49 -3.95 -18.19
N PRO A 21 -0.31 -4.80 -19.22
CA PRO A 21 -0.23 -6.25 -19.01
C PRO A 21 0.93 -6.70 -18.11
N ILE A 22 2.04 -5.96 -18.08
CA ILE A 22 3.16 -6.24 -17.18
C ILE A 22 2.80 -5.88 -15.74
N ILE A 23 2.12 -4.74 -15.55
CA ILE A 23 1.63 -4.32 -14.23
C ILE A 23 0.63 -5.33 -13.67
N GLU A 24 -0.32 -5.79 -14.50
CA GLU A 24 -1.31 -6.79 -14.11
C GLU A 24 -0.65 -8.10 -13.69
N ARG A 25 0.31 -8.59 -14.50
CA ARG A 25 1.05 -9.81 -14.17
C ARG A 25 1.83 -9.66 -12.86
N LEU A 26 2.61 -8.59 -12.71
CA LEU A 26 3.38 -8.37 -11.47
C LEU A 26 2.47 -8.20 -10.26
N GLY A 27 1.36 -7.48 -10.40
CA GLY A 27 0.37 -7.32 -9.34
C GLY A 27 -0.23 -8.65 -8.90
N ALA A 28 -0.57 -9.52 -9.85
CA ALA A 28 -1.09 -10.86 -9.55
C ALA A 28 -0.06 -11.73 -8.81
N GLU A 29 1.20 -11.75 -9.26
CA GLU A 29 2.25 -12.53 -8.60
C GLU A 29 2.56 -12.01 -7.19
N ILE A 30 2.60 -10.69 -7.00
CA ILE A 30 2.77 -10.08 -5.67
C ILE A 30 1.62 -10.47 -4.75
N ASP A 31 0.39 -10.40 -5.25
CA ASP A 31 -0.80 -10.75 -4.48
C ASP A 31 -0.79 -12.24 -4.05
N VAL A 32 -0.29 -13.15 -4.90
CA VAL A 32 -0.03 -14.55 -4.52
C VAL A 32 0.96 -14.64 -3.36
N VAL A 33 2.12 -13.96 -3.47
CA VAL A 33 3.16 -13.98 -2.42
C VAL A 33 2.61 -13.45 -1.09
N THR A 34 1.80 -12.40 -1.11
CA THR A 34 1.25 -11.82 0.12
C THR A 34 0.29 -12.74 0.87
N ARG A 35 -0.20 -13.80 0.21
CA ARG A 35 -1.04 -14.84 0.80
C ARG A 35 -0.28 -16.11 1.19
N ASP A 36 1.02 -16.17 0.89
CA ASP A 36 1.86 -17.29 1.28
C ASP A 36 1.97 -17.35 2.82
N PRO A 37 1.74 -18.51 3.47
CA PRO A 37 1.81 -18.62 4.92
C PRO A 37 3.17 -18.25 5.52
N ALA A 38 4.27 -18.55 4.83
CA ALA A 38 5.61 -18.19 5.29
C ALA A 38 5.85 -16.68 5.18
N TYR A 39 5.32 -16.04 4.13
CA TYR A 39 5.32 -14.57 4.04
C TYR A 39 4.52 -13.95 5.21
N ILE A 40 3.29 -14.42 5.44
CA ILE A 40 2.41 -13.89 6.50
C ILE A 40 3.09 -14.04 7.87
N ALA A 41 3.64 -15.22 8.17
CA ALA A 41 4.37 -15.47 9.40
C ALA A 41 5.56 -14.52 9.54
N ARG A 42 6.35 -14.35 8.49
CA ARG A 42 7.54 -13.49 8.52
C ARG A 42 7.18 -12.01 8.70
N ILE A 43 6.13 -11.53 8.04
CA ILE A 43 5.66 -10.14 8.22
C ILE A 43 5.13 -9.92 9.64
N ALA A 44 4.42 -10.89 10.21
CA ALA A 44 3.98 -10.82 11.60
C ALA A 44 5.15 -10.77 12.60
N GLU A 45 6.21 -11.56 12.38
CA GLU A 45 7.45 -11.49 13.18
C GLU A 45 8.12 -10.10 13.12
N LEU A 46 7.97 -9.39 12.01
CA LEU A 46 8.48 -8.03 11.81
C LEU A 46 7.50 -6.96 12.33
N GLY A 47 6.37 -7.35 12.94
CA GLY A 47 5.36 -6.43 13.47
C GLY A 47 4.42 -5.83 12.43
N GLY A 48 4.42 -6.36 11.20
CA GLY A 48 3.54 -5.92 10.12
C GLY A 48 2.32 -6.84 9.95
N ALA A 49 1.50 -6.49 8.95
CA ALA A 49 0.40 -7.31 8.47
C ALA A 49 0.44 -7.40 6.93
N PRO A 50 -0.03 -8.51 6.33
CA PRO A 50 -0.23 -8.56 4.88
C PRO A 50 -1.27 -7.52 4.44
N PRO A 51 -1.24 -7.06 3.17
CA PRO A 51 -2.22 -6.12 2.66
C PRO A 51 -3.65 -6.69 2.74
N ALA A 52 -4.61 -5.81 3.02
CA ALA A 52 -6.03 -6.11 3.04
C ALA A 52 -6.82 -5.04 2.27
N LEU A 53 -6.37 -4.76 1.04
CA LEU A 53 -6.90 -3.69 0.18
C LEU A 53 -8.05 -4.15 -0.72
N THR A 54 -8.37 -5.44 -0.72
CA THR A 54 -9.53 -5.99 -1.44
C THR A 54 -10.51 -6.65 -0.47
N PRO A 55 -11.80 -6.85 -0.85
CA PRO A 55 -12.78 -7.53 0.01
C PRO A 55 -12.38 -8.96 0.40
N ALA A 56 -11.54 -9.63 -0.38
CA ALA A 56 -11.05 -10.98 -0.11
C ALA A 56 -9.72 -11.00 0.69
N GLY A 57 -9.22 -9.83 1.11
CA GLY A 57 -7.84 -9.66 1.56
C GLY A 57 -6.84 -9.63 0.40
N GLY A 58 -5.59 -9.23 0.67
CA GLY A 58 -4.56 -9.05 -0.36
C GLY A 58 -4.62 -7.69 -1.04
N THR A 59 -4.21 -7.65 -2.31
CA THR A 59 -4.04 -6.41 -3.09
C THR A 59 -4.26 -6.61 -4.60
N SER A 60 -4.55 -5.54 -5.33
CA SER A 60 -4.44 -5.46 -6.80
C SER A 60 -3.73 -4.15 -7.18
N PRO A 61 -3.26 -4.00 -8.44
CA PRO A 61 -2.73 -2.72 -8.91
C PRO A 61 -3.72 -1.56 -8.71
N GLU A 62 -5.01 -1.78 -8.95
CA GLU A 62 -6.07 -0.78 -8.84
C GLU A 62 -6.38 -0.46 -7.37
N SER A 63 -6.48 -1.47 -6.49
CA SER A 63 -6.72 -1.22 -5.07
C SER A 63 -5.55 -0.49 -4.42
N PHE A 64 -4.32 -0.79 -4.86
CA PHE A 64 -3.13 -0.13 -4.36
C PHE A 64 -2.99 1.30 -4.90
N ASP A 65 -3.31 1.57 -6.16
CA ASP A 65 -3.39 2.94 -6.69
C ASP A 65 -4.42 3.78 -5.92
N ALA A 66 -5.61 3.21 -5.65
CA ALA A 66 -6.64 3.87 -4.85
C ALA A 66 -6.15 4.17 -3.42
N PHE A 67 -5.46 3.22 -2.78
CA PHE A 67 -4.88 3.40 -1.46
C PHE A 67 -3.81 4.50 -1.43
N ILE A 68 -2.91 4.54 -2.42
CA ILE A 68 -1.91 5.62 -2.52
C ILE A 68 -2.60 6.99 -2.64
N ARG A 69 -3.65 7.10 -3.46
CA ARG A 69 -4.41 8.36 -3.60
C ARG A 69 -5.08 8.79 -2.30
N SER A 70 -5.64 7.85 -1.53
CA SER A 70 -6.24 8.16 -0.23
C SER A 70 -5.18 8.58 0.78
N GLU A 71 -4.03 7.91 0.80
CA GLU A 71 -2.91 8.28 1.69
C GLU A 71 -2.37 9.67 1.35
N ILE A 72 -2.17 9.99 0.06
CA ILE A 72 -1.75 11.34 -0.37
C ILE A 72 -2.76 12.40 0.12
N THR A 73 -4.05 12.16 -0.05
CA THR A 73 -5.11 13.09 0.37
C THR A 73 -5.10 13.28 1.89
N LYS A 74 -5.03 12.18 2.64
CA LYS A 74 -4.97 12.17 4.11
C LYS A 74 -3.75 12.95 4.62
N TRP A 75 -2.56 12.67 4.08
CA TRP A 75 -1.32 13.27 4.54
C TRP A 75 -1.17 14.74 4.09
N ALA A 76 -1.75 15.13 2.97
CA ALA A 76 -1.78 16.55 2.56
C ALA A 76 -2.51 17.44 3.58
N GLU A 77 -3.60 16.95 4.19
CA GLU A 77 -4.29 17.67 5.27
C GLU A 77 -3.40 17.78 6.52
N VAL A 78 -2.73 16.69 6.90
CA VAL A 78 -1.82 16.68 8.06
C VAL A 78 -0.70 17.70 7.91
N VAL A 79 -0.04 17.72 6.75
CA VAL A 79 1.02 18.69 6.44
C VAL A 79 0.49 20.12 6.54
N LYS A 80 -0.68 20.40 5.97
CA LYS A 80 -1.31 21.73 6.02
C LYS A 80 -1.64 22.18 7.45
N VAL A 81 -2.20 21.29 8.27
CA VAL A 81 -2.61 21.61 9.65
C VAL A 81 -1.40 21.76 10.58
N SER A 82 -0.38 20.93 10.40
CA SER A 82 0.82 20.93 11.25
C SER A 82 1.80 22.06 10.91
N GLY A 83 1.78 22.58 9.68
CA GLY A 83 2.81 23.48 9.18
C GLY A 83 4.16 22.78 8.92
N ALA A 84 4.17 21.45 8.88
CA ALA A 84 5.37 20.70 8.56
C ALA A 84 5.88 21.05 7.15
N THR A 85 7.20 21.17 7.02
CA THR A 85 7.89 21.37 5.74
C THR A 85 9.02 20.34 5.65
N VAL A 86 9.39 19.98 4.43
CA VAL A 86 10.68 19.33 4.19
C VAL A 86 11.76 20.40 4.14
N ASP A 87 12.99 20.03 4.45
CA ASP A 87 14.18 20.88 4.42
C ASP A 87 14.51 21.42 3.02
#